data_AF-A0A7C1Z2C0-F1
#
_entry.id   AF-A0A7C1Z2C0-F1
#
_cell.length_a   1.000
_cell.length_b   1.000
_cell.length_c   1.000
_cell.angle_alpha   90.00
_cell.angle_beta   90.00
_cell.angle_gamma   90.00
#
_symmetry.space_group_name_H-M   'P 1'
#
loop_
_entity.id
_entity.type
_entity.pdbx_description
1 polymer ?
#
loop_
_entity_poly.entity_id
_entity_poly.type
_entity_poly.pdbx_seq_one_letter_code
_entity_poly.pdbx_strand_id
1 'polypeptide(L)'
;MKKMKPTLLLQITVFYLLLFAGNSINAQGTMPEVLDTGTLEEQLDYLDERTRIYNNFRAIREDMFQKIKTNSLDSLDGSKFTISELEGQLREQVILVESLREELQNTNNQLDEAIKNRDRLSFLGIPMQKGLYNTIVWAVIAGLVFITAILFLSNKRLLTTARRNKNDLEELREEFEAYRKQTREQREQLVVKHHNELRKLKGK
;
A
#
# COMPACT_ATOMS: atom_id res chain seq x y z
N MET A 1 -117.36 -27.43 3.90
CA MET A 1 -116.00 -26.83 3.80
C MET A 1 -115.50 -26.50 5.20
N LYS A 2 -114.73 -27.42 5.81
CA LYS A 2 -114.24 -27.29 7.19
C LYS A 2 -113.04 -26.34 7.17
N LYS A 3 -113.21 -25.12 7.69
CA LYS A 3 -112.16 -24.10 7.72
C LYS A 3 -110.96 -24.65 8.51
N MET A 4 -109.84 -24.86 7.83
CA MET A 4 -108.59 -25.30 8.45
C MET A 4 -108.14 -24.19 9.41
N LYS A 5 -107.78 -24.55 10.65
CA LYS A 5 -107.40 -23.57 11.68
C LYS A 5 -106.15 -22.80 11.20
N PRO A 6 -106.10 -21.47 11.35
CA PRO A 6 -105.01 -20.63 10.82
C PRO A 6 -103.64 -20.99 11.41
N THR A 7 -103.61 -21.62 12.59
CA THR A 7 -102.39 -22.10 13.24
C THR A 7 -101.73 -23.28 12.51
N LEU A 8 -102.52 -24.14 11.84
CA LEU A 8 -101.98 -25.27 11.06
C LEU A 8 -101.34 -24.80 9.75
N LEU A 9 -101.90 -23.77 9.10
CA LEU A 9 -101.30 -23.17 7.91
C LEU A 9 -99.94 -22.52 8.23
N LEU A 10 -99.84 -21.84 9.38
CA LEU A 10 -98.60 -21.20 9.82
C LEU A 10 -97.51 -22.22 10.17
N GLN A 11 -97.87 -23.37 10.76
CA GLN A 11 -96.91 -24.45 11.02
C GLN A 11 -96.38 -25.09 9.72
N ILE A 12 -97.23 -25.24 8.70
CA ILE A 12 -96.83 -25.79 7.40
C ILE A 12 -95.91 -24.82 6.64
N THR A 13 -96.19 -23.51 6.68
CA THR A 13 -95.31 -22.52 6.03
C THR A 13 -93.96 -22.40 6.73
N VAL A 14 -93.90 -22.49 8.06
CA VAL A 14 -92.64 -22.52 8.81
C VAL A 14 -91.85 -23.80 8.51
N PHE A 15 -92.52 -24.96 8.39
CA PHE A 15 -91.86 -26.21 8.01
C PHE A 15 -91.29 -26.16 6.59
N TYR A 16 -92.00 -25.55 5.64
CA TYR A 16 -91.51 -25.35 4.28
C TYR A 16 -90.32 -24.38 4.21
N LEU A 17 -90.32 -23.32 5.03
CA LEU A 17 -89.20 -22.39 5.16
C LEU A 17 -87.95 -23.08 5.76
N LEU A 18 -88.14 -23.98 6.72
CA LEU A 18 -87.05 -24.74 7.35
C LEU A 18 -86.40 -25.74 6.38
N LEU A 19 -87.17 -26.32 5.45
CA LEU A 19 -86.65 -27.22 4.41
C LEU A 19 -85.88 -26.47 3.30
N PHE A 20 -86.23 -25.21 3.02
CA PHE A 20 -85.54 -24.41 2.01
C PHE A 20 -84.20 -23.82 2.52
N ALA A 21 -84.10 -23.53 3.82
CA ALA A 21 -82.87 -23.01 4.45
C ALA A 21 -81.73 -24.05 4.56
N GLY A 22 -82.03 -25.35 4.40
CA GLY A 22 -81.05 -26.43 4.56
C GLY A 22 -80.24 -26.79 3.31
N ASN A 23 -80.45 -26.14 2.17
CA ASN A 23 -79.82 -26.52 0.89
C ASN A 23 -78.89 -25.43 0.35
N SER A 24 -77.82 -25.13 1.08
CA SER A 24 -76.61 -24.53 0.51
C SER A 24 -75.55 -25.61 0.35
N ILE A 25 -75.73 -26.49 -0.65
CA ILE A 25 -74.70 -27.44 -1.06
C ILE A 25 -73.70 -26.67 -1.92
N ASN A 26 -72.60 -26.21 -1.31
CA ASN A 26 -71.42 -25.79 -2.06
C ASN A 26 -70.79 -27.03 -2.69
N ALA A 27 -71.21 -27.36 -3.91
CA ALA A 27 -70.64 -28.46 -4.70
C ALA A 27 -69.38 -28.06 -5.49
N GLN A 28 -68.61 -27.07 -4.99
CA GLN A 28 -67.31 -26.76 -5.57
C GLN A 28 -66.29 -27.72 -4.98
N GLY A 29 -65.76 -28.61 -5.82
CA GLY A 29 -64.69 -29.53 -5.43
C GLY A 29 -63.51 -28.72 -4.88
N THR A 30 -63.01 -29.13 -3.72
CA THR A 30 -61.87 -28.49 -3.05
C THR A 30 -60.67 -28.44 -4.00
N MET A 31 -60.01 -27.28 -4.06
CA MET A 31 -58.76 -27.14 -4.81
C MET A 31 -57.69 -28.03 -4.14
N PRO A 32 -56.91 -28.80 -4.91
CA PRO A 32 -55.87 -29.66 -4.37
C PRO A 32 -54.76 -28.83 -3.72
N GLU A 33 -54.36 -29.24 -2.51
CA GLU A 33 -53.35 -28.58 -1.68
C GLU A 33 -51.98 -28.44 -2.38
N VAL A 34 -51.66 -29.36 -3.30
CA VAL A 34 -50.42 -29.35 -4.09
C VAL A 34 -50.31 -28.09 -4.97
N LEU A 35 -51.43 -27.52 -5.43
CA LEU A 35 -51.43 -26.29 -6.24
C LEU A 35 -51.21 -25.01 -5.43
N ASP A 36 -51.32 -25.09 -4.10
CA ASP A 36 -51.08 -23.96 -3.21
C ASP A 36 -49.70 -24.03 -2.54
N THR A 37 -49.13 -25.22 -2.39
CA THR A 37 -47.92 -25.43 -1.57
C THR A 37 -46.74 -26.06 -2.31
N GLY A 38 -47.00 -26.78 -3.40
CA GLY A 38 -45.97 -27.50 -4.15
C GLY A 38 -45.16 -26.60 -5.08
N THR A 39 -43.98 -27.07 -5.48
CA THR A 39 -43.17 -26.45 -6.54
C THR A 39 -43.89 -26.49 -7.88
N LEU A 40 -43.51 -25.63 -8.83
CA LEU A 40 -44.14 -25.63 -10.15
C LEU A 40 -44.04 -26.99 -10.85
N GLU A 41 -42.94 -27.71 -10.67
CA GLU A 41 -42.75 -29.08 -11.16
C GLU A 41 -43.76 -30.04 -10.55
N GLU A 42 -43.90 -30.05 -9.22
CA GLU A 42 -44.88 -30.89 -8.51
C GLU A 42 -46.33 -30.56 -8.88
N GLN A 43 -46.64 -29.29 -9.17
CA GLN A 43 -47.96 -28.87 -9.63
C GLN A 43 -48.28 -29.39 -11.04
N LEU A 44 -47.29 -29.39 -11.93
CA LEU A 44 -47.42 -29.93 -13.28
C LEU A 44 -47.51 -31.45 -13.27
N ASP A 45 -46.68 -32.13 -12.48
CA ASP A 45 -46.72 -33.58 -12.30
C ASP A 45 -48.07 -34.03 -11.73
N TYR A 46 -48.61 -33.28 -10.77
CA TYR A 46 -49.95 -33.53 -10.24
C TYR A 46 -51.04 -33.45 -11.32
N LEU A 47 -50.98 -32.45 -12.20
CA LEU A 47 -51.91 -32.38 -13.33
C LEU A 47 -51.73 -33.59 -14.25
N ASP A 48 -50.50 -33.96 -14.53
CA ASP A 48 -50.17 -35.04 -15.45
C ASP A 48 -50.67 -36.40 -14.97
N GLU A 49 -50.58 -36.68 -13.68
CA GLU A 49 -51.04 -37.91 -13.05
C GLU A 49 -52.56 -37.96 -12.83
N ARG A 50 -53.18 -36.82 -12.47
CA ARG A 50 -54.59 -36.79 -12.03
C ARG A 50 -55.59 -36.45 -13.12
N THR A 51 -55.14 -35.98 -14.27
CA THR A 51 -56.02 -35.64 -15.40
C THR A 51 -56.01 -36.76 -16.44
N ARG A 52 -57.19 -37.02 -17.03
CA ARG A 52 -57.35 -38.09 -18.03
C ARG A 52 -57.19 -37.52 -19.43
N ILE A 53 -56.61 -38.29 -20.33
CA ILE A 53 -56.50 -37.98 -21.75
C ILE A 53 -57.71 -38.60 -22.47
N TYR A 54 -58.41 -37.80 -23.27
CA TYR A 54 -59.51 -38.21 -24.11
C TYR A 54 -59.36 -37.60 -25.51
N ASN A 55 -59.39 -38.42 -26.56
CA ASN A 55 -59.22 -37.99 -27.95
C ASN A 55 -57.99 -37.10 -28.19
N ASN A 56 -56.83 -37.45 -27.62
CA ASN A 56 -55.59 -36.67 -27.65
C ASN A 56 -55.65 -35.31 -26.92
N PHE A 57 -56.71 -35.01 -26.18
CA PHE A 57 -56.83 -33.81 -25.34
C PHE A 57 -56.83 -34.20 -23.86
N ARG A 58 -56.05 -33.49 -23.05
CA ARG A 58 -56.04 -33.67 -21.59
C ARG A 58 -57.13 -32.79 -20.97
N ALA A 59 -58.08 -33.41 -20.27
CA ALA A 59 -59.18 -32.69 -19.63
C ALA A 59 -58.72 -32.13 -18.29
N ILE A 60 -58.40 -30.83 -18.25
CA ILE A 60 -57.99 -30.10 -17.05
C ILE A 60 -59.16 -29.22 -16.62
N ARG A 61 -59.41 -29.12 -15.31
CA ARG A 61 -60.43 -28.23 -14.76
C ARG A 61 -59.95 -26.78 -14.89
N GLU A 62 -60.83 -25.87 -15.31
CA GLU A 62 -60.45 -24.48 -15.64
C GLU A 62 -59.84 -23.72 -14.45
N ASP A 63 -60.36 -23.93 -13.25
CA ASP A 63 -59.85 -23.35 -12.01
C ASP A 63 -58.38 -23.73 -11.73
N MET A 64 -58.03 -25.01 -11.94
CA MET A 64 -56.68 -25.56 -11.80
C MET A 64 -55.74 -24.98 -12.85
N PHE A 65 -56.22 -24.88 -14.09
CA PHE A 65 -55.45 -24.32 -15.19
C PHE A 65 -55.11 -22.84 -14.96
N GLN A 66 -56.10 -22.03 -14.54
CA GLN A 66 -55.87 -20.63 -14.21
C GLN A 66 -54.90 -20.48 -13.04
N LYS A 67 -55.02 -21.32 -12.01
CA LYS A 67 -54.12 -21.31 -10.84
C LYS A 67 -52.67 -21.63 -11.21
N ILE A 68 -52.43 -22.67 -12.01
CA ILE A 68 -51.06 -23.01 -12.45
C ILE A 68 -50.50 -21.94 -13.38
N LYS A 69 -51.33 -21.35 -14.23
CA LYS A 69 -50.94 -20.20 -15.05
C LYS A 69 -50.48 -19.03 -14.19
N THR A 70 -51.21 -18.66 -13.14
CA THR A 70 -50.80 -17.57 -12.23
C THR A 70 -49.52 -17.94 -11.50
N ASN A 71 -49.44 -19.15 -10.92
CA ASN A 71 -48.24 -19.59 -10.20
C ASN A 71 -46.99 -19.65 -11.09
N SER A 72 -47.15 -20.01 -12.38
CA SER A 72 -46.06 -20.01 -13.37
C SER A 72 -45.56 -18.60 -13.67
N LEU A 73 -46.50 -17.65 -13.83
CA LEU A 73 -46.17 -16.23 -14.06
C LEU A 73 -45.50 -15.62 -12.82
N ASP A 74 -46.01 -15.92 -11.64
CA ASP A 74 -45.44 -15.46 -10.36
C ASP A 74 -44.00 -15.97 -10.18
N SER A 75 -43.76 -17.26 -10.50
CA SER A 75 -42.42 -17.86 -10.45
C SER A 75 -41.46 -17.21 -11.46
N LEU A 76 -41.94 -16.91 -12.67
CA LEU A 76 -41.16 -16.24 -13.70
C LEU A 76 -40.82 -14.80 -13.28
N ASP A 77 -41.77 -14.07 -12.72
CA ASP A 77 -41.55 -12.69 -12.28
C ASP A 77 -40.67 -12.63 -11.03
N GLY A 78 -40.77 -13.61 -10.12
CA GLY A 78 -39.81 -13.81 -9.03
C GLY A 78 -38.39 -14.08 -9.53
N SER A 79 -38.25 -14.89 -10.58
CA SER A 79 -36.95 -15.14 -11.24
C SER A 79 -36.40 -13.87 -11.91
N LYS A 80 -37.23 -13.07 -12.58
CA LYS A 80 -36.79 -11.78 -13.14
C LYS A 80 -36.38 -10.79 -12.04
N PHE A 81 -37.11 -10.75 -10.93
CA PHE A 81 -36.78 -9.88 -9.80
C PHE A 81 -35.42 -10.23 -9.21
N THR A 82 -35.16 -11.52 -8.96
CA THR A 82 -33.86 -11.99 -8.45
C THR A 82 -32.72 -11.72 -9.43
N ILE A 83 -32.94 -11.88 -10.74
CA ILE A 83 -31.94 -11.50 -11.76
C ILE A 83 -31.65 -10.00 -11.69
N SER A 84 -32.68 -9.15 -11.62
CA SER A 84 -32.52 -7.69 -11.49
C SER A 84 -31.76 -7.29 -10.22
N GLU A 85 -32.05 -7.95 -9.10
CA GLU A 85 -31.35 -7.75 -7.83
C GLU A 85 -29.87 -8.16 -7.93
N LEU A 86 -29.59 -9.33 -8.50
CA LEU A 86 -28.22 -9.82 -8.72
C LEU A 86 -27.44 -8.91 -9.67
N GLU A 87 -28.06 -8.41 -10.74
CA GLU A 87 -27.44 -7.41 -11.62
C GLU A 87 -27.14 -6.09 -10.88
N GLY A 88 -28.03 -5.69 -9.96
CA GLY A 88 -27.81 -4.55 -9.07
C GLY A 88 -26.57 -4.74 -8.19
N GLN A 89 -26.49 -5.88 -7.50
CA GLN A 89 -25.34 -6.25 -6.67
C GLN A 89 -24.06 -6.37 -7.49
N LEU A 90 -24.14 -6.93 -8.70
CA LEU A 90 -22.98 -7.05 -9.60
C LEU A 90 -22.43 -5.67 -9.99
N ARG A 91 -23.31 -4.71 -10.32
CA ARG A 91 -22.90 -3.33 -10.62
C ARG A 91 -22.20 -2.68 -9.43
N GLU A 92 -22.75 -2.85 -8.22
CA GLU A 92 -22.14 -2.33 -7.00
C GLU A 92 -20.74 -2.93 -6.75
N GLN A 93 -20.60 -4.25 -6.92
CA GLN A 93 -19.32 -4.93 -6.77
C GLN A 93 -18.30 -4.49 -7.84
N VAL A 94 -18.72 -4.25 -9.08
CA VAL A 94 -17.85 -3.72 -10.13
C VAL A 94 -17.34 -2.33 -9.75
N ILE A 95 -18.21 -1.44 -9.27
CA ILE A 95 -17.82 -0.10 -8.81
C ILE A 95 -16.81 -0.19 -7.65
N LEU A 96 -17.05 -1.09 -6.68
CA LEU A 96 -16.14 -1.30 -5.56
C LEU A 96 -14.77 -1.81 -6.03
N VAL A 97 -14.75 -2.76 -6.96
CA VAL A 97 -13.49 -3.28 -7.53
C VAL A 97 -12.73 -2.19 -8.29
N GLU A 98 -13.42 -1.34 -9.04
CA GLU A 98 -12.79 -0.21 -9.72
C GLU A 98 -12.22 0.80 -8.72
N SER A 99 -12.97 1.17 -7.68
CA SER A 99 -12.47 2.08 -6.65
C SER A 99 -11.28 1.51 -5.90
N LEU A 100 -11.31 0.20 -5.59
CA LEU A 100 -10.22 -0.46 -4.88
C LEU A 100 -8.96 -0.57 -5.75
N ARG A 101 -9.11 -0.74 -7.07
CA ARG A 101 -7.99 -0.69 -8.03
C ARG A 101 -7.40 0.70 -8.12
N GLU A 102 -8.22 1.74 -8.15
CA GLU A 102 -7.76 3.13 -8.16
C GLU A 102 -7.00 3.46 -6.87
N GLU A 103 -7.53 3.07 -5.70
CA GLU A 103 -6.88 3.26 -4.41
C GLU A 103 -5.53 2.52 -4.33
N LEU A 104 -5.48 1.28 -4.84
CA LEU A 104 -4.25 0.50 -4.91
C LEU A 104 -3.22 1.14 -5.84
N GLN A 105 -3.64 1.67 -6.99
CA GLN A 105 -2.77 2.40 -7.90
C GLN A 105 -2.23 3.68 -7.25
N ASN A 106 -3.09 4.44 -6.58
CA ASN A 106 -2.70 5.66 -5.86
C ASN A 106 -1.72 5.35 -4.72
N THR A 107 -1.96 4.29 -3.96
CA THR A 107 -1.10 3.87 -2.86
C THR A 107 0.28 3.43 -3.38
N ASN A 108 0.34 2.69 -4.49
CA ASN A 108 1.61 2.32 -5.13
C ASN A 108 2.36 3.55 -5.65
N ASN A 109 1.66 4.50 -6.27
CA ASN A 109 2.28 5.76 -6.72
C ASN A 109 2.84 6.56 -5.53
N GLN A 110 2.09 6.65 -4.43
CA GLN A 110 2.55 7.28 -3.19
C GLN A 110 3.73 6.54 -2.56
N LEU A 111 3.74 5.20 -2.60
CA LEU A 111 4.86 4.39 -2.12
C LEU A 111 6.12 4.64 -2.97
N ASP A 112 5.99 4.67 -4.30
CA ASP A 112 7.08 4.98 -5.21
C ASP A 112 7.60 6.40 -5.01
N GLU A 113 6.70 7.37 -4.81
CA GLU A 113 7.06 8.75 -4.50
C GLU A 113 7.75 8.84 -3.13
N ALA A 114 7.24 8.14 -2.12
CA ALA A 114 7.84 8.08 -0.79
C ALA A 114 9.21 7.41 -0.82
N ILE A 115 9.42 6.35 -1.63
CA ILE A 115 10.74 5.73 -1.84
C ILE A 115 11.67 6.73 -2.52
N LYS A 116 11.23 7.38 -3.61
CA LYS A 116 12.02 8.43 -4.31
C LYS A 116 12.38 9.57 -3.37
N ASN A 117 11.46 10.05 -2.54
CA ASN A 117 11.69 11.14 -1.60
C ASN A 117 12.55 10.71 -0.41
N ARG A 118 12.34 9.50 0.12
CA ARG A 118 13.14 8.93 1.20
C ARG A 118 14.59 8.72 0.77
N ASP A 119 14.83 8.36 -0.48
CA ASP A 119 16.17 8.14 -1.01
C ASP A 119 16.86 9.41 -1.47
N ARG A 120 16.15 10.54 -1.57
CA ARG A 120 16.73 11.86 -1.84
C ARG A 120 17.23 12.50 -0.55
N LEU A 121 18.54 12.51 -0.38
CA LEU A 121 19.21 13.44 0.53
C LEU A 121 19.76 14.60 -0.31
N SER A 122 19.51 15.84 0.12
CA SER A 122 20.04 17.02 -0.56
C SER A 122 21.48 17.25 -0.12
N PHE A 123 22.43 17.21 -1.06
CA PHE A 123 23.81 17.65 -0.86
C PHE A 123 24.05 18.90 -1.69
N LEU A 124 24.30 20.04 -1.02
CA LEU A 124 24.47 21.35 -1.66
C LEU A 124 23.30 21.76 -2.59
N GLY A 125 22.06 21.39 -2.23
CA GLY A 125 20.87 21.72 -3.01
C GLY A 125 20.55 20.75 -4.15
N ILE A 126 21.43 19.79 -4.44
CA ILE A 126 21.20 18.75 -5.46
C ILE A 126 20.64 17.49 -4.76
N PRO A 127 19.45 17.00 -5.15
CA PRO A 127 18.92 15.76 -4.61
C PRO A 127 19.75 14.57 -5.11
N MET A 128 20.31 13.79 -4.17
CA MET A 128 21.13 12.61 -4.47
C MET A 128 20.63 11.37 -3.74
N GLN A 129 20.84 10.19 -4.34
CA GLN A 129 20.53 8.91 -3.71
C GLN A 129 21.41 8.66 -2.47
N LYS A 130 20.86 8.07 -1.40
CA LYS A 130 21.59 7.75 -0.16
C LYS A 130 22.94 7.04 -0.35
N GLY A 131 23.00 6.09 -1.27
CA GLY A 131 24.25 5.37 -1.57
C GLY A 131 25.34 6.30 -2.12
N LEU A 132 24.98 7.18 -3.05
CA LEU A 132 25.89 8.20 -3.59
C LEU A 132 26.29 9.21 -2.52
N TYR A 133 25.34 9.66 -1.69
CA TYR A 133 25.62 10.58 -0.58
C TYR A 133 26.70 10.02 0.36
N ASN A 134 26.51 8.78 0.85
CA ASN A 134 27.48 8.18 1.77
C ASN A 134 28.86 8.01 1.11
N THR A 135 28.89 7.63 -0.17
CA THR A 135 30.14 7.48 -0.94
C THR A 135 30.88 8.81 -1.08
N ILE A 136 30.16 9.89 -1.42
CA ILE A 136 30.74 11.24 -1.57
C ILE A 136 31.25 11.74 -0.22
N VAL A 137 30.47 11.59 0.86
CA VAL A 137 30.88 12.04 2.20
C VAL A 137 32.16 11.31 2.65
N TRP A 138 32.21 9.99 2.50
CA TRP A 138 33.43 9.24 2.82
C TRP A 138 34.61 9.57 1.92
N ALA A 139 34.39 9.85 0.64
CA ALA A 139 35.44 10.30 -0.27
C ALA A 139 36.01 11.67 0.15
N VAL A 140 35.16 12.61 0.56
CA VAL A 140 35.58 13.92 1.08
C VAL A 140 36.38 13.74 2.38
N ILE A 141 35.89 12.93 3.32
CA ILE A 141 36.61 12.63 4.57
C ILE A 141 37.98 12.02 4.28
N ALA A 142 38.04 11.00 3.40
CA ALA A 142 39.29 10.36 3.02
C ALA A 142 40.27 11.34 2.35
N GLY A 143 39.78 12.23 1.48
CA GLY A 143 40.57 13.28 0.85
C GLY A 143 41.18 14.26 1.87
N LEU A 144 40.38 14.72 2.85
CA LEU A 144 40.88 15.58 3.93
C LEU A 144 41.93 14.88 4.79
N VAL A 145 41.70 13.61 5.15
CA VAL A 145 42.69 12.82 5.92
C VAL A 145 43.99 12.66 5.13
N PHE A 146 43.90 12.43 3.83
CA PHE A 146 45.08 12.30 2.96
C PHE A 146 45.88 13.62 2.87
N ILE A 147 45.20 14.75 2.65
CA ILE A 147 45.84 16.07 2.59
C ILE A 147 46.50 16.42 3.93
N THR A 148 45.80 16.20 5.04
CA THR A 148 46.34 16.49 6.38
C THR A 148 47.53 15.60 6.72
N ALA A 149 47.52 14.33 6.32
CA ALA A 149 48.67 13.43 6.47
C ALA A 149 49.90 13.93 5.67
N ILE A 150 49.71 14.37 4.42
CA ILE A 150 50.78 14.94 3.60
C ILE A 150 51.35 16.20 4.25
N LEU A 151 50.49 17.12 4.70
CA LEU A 151 50.92 18.35 5.36
C LEU A 151 51.68 18.05 6.66
N PHE A 152 51.22 17.09 7.45
CA PHE A 152 51.88 16.68 8.68
C PHE A 152 53.29 16.10 8.42
N LEU A 153 53.42 15.24 7.41
CA LEU A 153 54.70 14.67 6.99
C LEU A 153 55.65 15.77 6.46
N SER A 154 55.13 16.69 5.64
CA SER A 154 55.90 17.81 5.12
C SER A 154 56.38 18.73 6.24
N ASN A 155 55.51 19.10 7.17
CA ASN A 155 55.85 19.95 8.32
C ASN A 155 56.90 19.30 9.22
N LYS A 156 56.83 17.99 9.48
CA LYS A 156 57.87 17.28 10.23
C LYS A 156 59.22 17.35 9.54
N ARG A 157 59.27 17.12 8.23
CA ARG A 157 60.51 17.21 7.43
C ARG A 157 61.10 18.62 7.50
N LEU A 158 60.27 19.65 7.29
CA LEU A 158 60.66 21.05 7.36
C LEU A 158 61.27 21.41 8.73
N LEU A 159 60.62 20.99 9.83
CA LEU A 159 61.13 21.22 11.19
C LEU A 159 62.48 20.53 11.43
N THR A 160 62.68 19.31 10.93
CA THR A 160 63.95 18.60 11.09
C THR A 160 65.09 19.27 10.31
N THR A 161 64.84 19.71 9.08
CA THR A 161 65.83 20.41 8.26
C THR A 161 66.14 21.79 8.86
N ALA A 162 65.15 22.51 9.34
CA ALA A 162 65.36 23.81 9.99
C ALA A 162 66.22 23.69 11.25
N ARG A 163 66.03 22.63 12.06
CA ARG A 163 66.88 22.35 13.23
C ARG A 163 68.32 22.01 12.82
N ARG A 164 68.51 21.18 11.79
CA ARG A 164 69.85 20.86 11.28
C ARG A 164 70.56 22.11 10.79
N ASN A 165 69.92 22.89 9.91
CA ASN A 165 70.50 24.14 9.41
C ASN A 165 70.83 25.12 10.53
N LYS A 166 70.02 25.18 11.60
CA LYS A 166 70.32 26.01 12.77
C LYS A 166 71.57 25.52 13.50
N ASN A 167 71.70 24.22 13.72
CA ASN A 167 72.89 23.63 14.34
C ASN A 167 74.14 23.83 13.48
N ASP A 168 74.06 23.59 12.17
CA ASP A 168 75.16 23.79 11.23
C ASP A 168 75.61 25.27 11.20
N LEU A 169 74.66 26.21 11.30
CA LEU A 169 74.98 27.64 11.41
C LEU A 169 75.64 28.00 12.74
N GLU A 170 75.26 27.33 13.83
CA GLU A 170 75.86 27.53 15.16
C GLU A 170 77.29 26.99 15.19
N GLU A 171 77.52 25.79 14.67
CA GLU A 171 78.84 25.18 14.52
C GLU A 171 79.76 26.04 13.63
N LEU A 172 79.29 26.46 12.45
CA LEU A 172 80.05 27.32 11.55
C LEU A 172 80.40 28.67 12.20
N ARG A 173 79.50 29.21 13.04
CA ARG A 173 79.75 30.44 13.78
C ARG A 173 80.82 30.25 14.85
N GLU A 174 80.77 29.15 15.60
CA GLU A 174 81.81 28.80 16.58
C GLU A 174 83.18 28.61 15.92
N GLU A 175 83.24 27.89 14.79
CA GLU A 175 84.46 27.72 14.00
C GLU A 175 85.00 29.07 13.48
N PHE A 176 84.13 29.95 12.98
CA PHE A 176 84.52 31.26 12.49
C PHE A 176 85.05 32.15 13.62
N GLU A 177 84.43 32.11 14.79
CA GLU A 177 84.91 32.83 15.98
C GLU A 177 86.26 32.28 16.47
N ALA A 178 86.45 30.96 16.47
CA ALA A 178 87.71 30.31 16.80
C ALA A 178 88.82 30.68 15.80
N TYR A 179 88.55 30.61 14.49
CA TYR A 179 89.48 31.03 13.45
C TYR A 179 89.85 32.51 13.57
N ARG A 180 88.88 33.38 13.89
CA ARG A 180 89.13 34.81 14.10
C ARG A 180 90.04 35.06 15.31
N LYS A 181 89.85 34.33 16.41
CA LYS A 181 90.73 34.38 17.59
C LYS A 181 92.13 33.89 17.24
N GLN A 182 92.25 32.73 16.61
CA GLN A 182 93.53 32.14 16.21
C GLN A 182 94.31 33.06 15.25
N THR A 183 93.64 33.61 14.23
CA THR A 183 94.27 34.55 13.28
C THR A 183 94.75 35.82 13.98
N ARG A 184 93.98 36.32 14.96
CA ARG A 184 94.38 37.48 15.75
C ARG A 184 95.62 37.16 16.59
N GLU A 185 95.63 36.04 17.30
CA GLU A 185 96.78 35.59 18.09
C GLU A 185 98.03 35.38 17.22
N GLN A 186 97.88 34.76 16.04
CA GLN A 186 98.98 34.58 15.08
C GLN A 186 99.53 35.93 14.60
N ARG A 187 98.66 36.90 14.27
CA ARG A 187 99.09 38.25 13.88
C ARG A 187 99.79 38.99 15.02
N GLU A 188 99.26 38.92 16.23
CA GLU A 188 99.88 39.53 17.41
C GLU A 188 101.27 38.92 17.65
N GLN A 189 101.41 37.59 17.58
CA GLN A 189 102.70 36.91 17.68
C GLN A 189 103.67 37.29 16.55
N LEU A 190 103.21 37.40 15.31
CA LEU A 190 104.02 37.84 14.17
C LEU A 190 104.54 39.28 14.37
N VAL A 191 103.69 40.20 14.83
CA VAL A 191 104.09 41.58 15.14
C VAL A 191 105.14 41.60 16.25
N VAL A 192 104.96 40.81 17.32
CA VAL A 192 105.95 40.70 18.40
C VAL A 192 107.27 40.11 17.90
N LYS A 193 107.25 39.05 17.10
CA LYS A 193 108.44 38.45 16.49
C LYS A 193 109.17 39.44 15.58
N HIS A 194 108.45 40.10 14.68
CA HIS A 194 109.00 41.11 13.78
C HIS A 194 109.62 42.29 14.55
N HIS A 195 108.97 42.77 15.62
CA HIS A 195 109.54 43.81 16.47
C HIS A 195 110.84 43.36 17.16
N ASN A 196 110.88 42.13 17.67
CA ASN A 196 112.08 41.55 18.28
C ASN A 196 113.22 41.38 17.28
N GLU A 197 112.93 41.01 16.04
CA GLU A 197 113.91 40.92 14.95
C GLU A 197 114.47 42.30 14.58
N LEU A 198 113.63 43.32 14.42
CA LEU A 198 114.07 44.70 14.22
C LEU A 198 114.95 45.21 15.37
N ARG A 199 114.59 44.89 16.63
CA ARG A 199 115.38 45.27 17.80
C ARG A 199 116.76 44.60 17.81
N LYS A 200 116.87 43.36 17.34
CA LYS A 200 118.16 42.67 17.16
C LYS A 200 119.01 43.31 16.07
N LEU A 201 118.41 43.75 14.96
CA LEU A 201 119.12 44.39 13.84
C LEU A 201 119.62 45.82 14.18
N LYS A 202 118.88 46.57 15.01
CA LYS A 202 119.25 47.91 15.47
C LYS A 202 120.25 47.95 16.64
N GLY A 203 120.58 46.78 17.21
CA GLY A 203 121.51 46.61 18.33
C GLY A 203 122.97 46.35 17.93
N LYS A 204 123.35 46.72 16.71
CA LYS A 204 124.74 46.84 16.25
C LYS A 204 125.01 48.28 15.86
#